data_AF-A0A2W4WLX8-F1
#
_entry.id   AF-A0A2W4WLX8-F1
#
_cell.length_a   1.000
_cell.length_b   1.000
_cell.length_c   1.000
_cell.angle_alpha   90.00
_cell.angle_beta   90.00
_cell.angle_gamma   90.00
#
_symmetry.space_group_name_H-M   'P 1'
#
loop_
_entity.id
_entity.type
_entity.pdbx_description
1 polymer ?
#
loop_
_entity_poly.entity_id
_entity_poly.type
_entity_poly.pdbx_seq_one_letter_code
_entity_poly.pdbx_strand_id
1 'polypeptide(L)' 'MVNREIVIDKNSCVHCGLCTGVCPTESLKLDPTTHKLTFERSRCIMCEQCLPSCPVQAISTNL' A
#
# COMPACT_ATOMS: atom_id res chain seq x y z
N MET A 1 -18.71 13.13 7.26
CA MET A 1 -18.41 11.69 7.14
C MET A 1 -16.95 11.59 6.74
N VAL A 2 -16.08 11.07 7.60
CA VAL A 2 -14.64 10.98 7.31
C VAL A 2 -14.40 9.70 6.52
N ASN A 3 -13.83 9.81 5.32
CA ASN A 3 -13.51 8.65 4.48
C ASN A 3 -12.17 8.07 4.94
N ARG A 4 -12.20 6.86 5.50
CA ARG A 4 -11.00 6.11 5.92
C ARG A 4 -10.32 5.52 4.70
N GLU A 5 -9.02 5.76 4.56
CA GLU A 5 -8.20 5.34 3.42
C GLU A 5 -6.82 4.88 3.87
N ILE A 6 -6.22 3.99 3.09
CA ILE A 6 -4.80 3.65 3.18
C ILE A 6 -3.96 4.82 2.61
N VAL A 7 -2.96 5.25 3.36
CA VAL A 7 -1.97 6.25 2.97
C VAL A 7 -0.61 5.57 2.84
N ILE A 8 0.13 5.93 1.79
CA ILE A 8 1.51 5.47 1.58
C ILE A 8 2.40 6.70 1.58
N ASP A 9 3.30 6.78 2.54
CA ASP A 9 4.34 7.78 2.56
C ASP A 9 5.38 7.45 1.48
N LYS A 10 5.41 8.27 0.44
CA LYS A 10 6.32 8.12 -0.70
C LYS A 10 7.79 8.37 -0.35
N ASN A 11 8.07 9.10 0.73
CA ASN A 11 9.43 9.37 1.18
C ASN A 11 10.00 8.18 1.96
N SER A 12 9.16 7.49 2.74
CA SER A 12 9.54 6.32 3.52
C SER A 12 9.44 5.01 2.72
N CYS A 13 8.59 4.96 1.68
CA CYS A 13 8.41 3.77 0.86
C CYS A 13 9.65 3.47 0.01
N VAL A 14 10.34 2.38 0.34
CA VAL A 14 11.52 1.89 -0.41
C VAL A 14 11.17 0.95 -1.58
N HIS A 15 9.90 0.89 -1.97
CA HIS A 15 9.41 0.04 -3.07
C HIS A 15 9.77 -1.46 -2.98
N CYS A 16 9.91 -2.02 -1.78
CA CYS A 16 10.30 -3.42 -1.58
C CYS A 16 9.27 -4.48 -2.08
N GLY A 17 8.01 -4.08 -2.30
CA GLY A 17 6.98 -4.97 -2.82
C GLY A 17 6.32 -5.94 -1.82
N LEU A 18 6.77 -6.05 -0.57
CA LEU A 18 6.18 -7.00 0.39
C LEU A 18 4.65 -6.84 0.54
N CYS A 19 4.17 -5.60 0.54
CA CYS A 19 2.74 -5.29 0.63
C CYS A 19 1.91 -5.80 -0.56
N THR A 20 2.52 -6.05 -1.73
CA THR A 20 1.80 -6.59 -2.89
C THR A 20 1.43 -8.05 -2.70
N GLY A 21 2.28 -8.83 -2.01
CA GLY A 21 2.05 -10.25 -1.75
C GLY A 21 0.92 -10.52 -0.75
N VAL A 22 0.63 -9.56 0.14
CA VAL A 22 -0.46 -9.66 1.12
C VAL A 22 -1.74 -8.95 0.67
N CYS A 23 -1.75 -8.28 -0.49
CA CYS A 23 -2.91 -7.51 -0.92
C CYS A 23 -3.92 -8.41 -1.66
N PRO A 24 -5.07 -8.77 -1.05
CA PRO A 24 -5.99 -9.75 -1.63
C PRO A 24 -6.70 -9.23 -2.89
N THR A 25 -6.80 -7.91 -3.05
CA THR A 25 -7.43 -7.28 -4.21
C THR A 25 -6.41 -6.79 -5.23
N GLU A 26 -5.13 -7.06 -5.01
CA GLU A 26 -4.02 -6.55 -5.83
C GLU A 26 -4.10 -5.02 -6.08
N SER A 27 -4.60 -4.26 -5.11
CA SER A 27 -4.61 -2.79 -5.18
C SER A 27 -3.19 -2.21 -5.11
N LEU A 28 -2.25 -2.94 -4.51
CA LEU A 28 -0.83 -2.61 -4.45
C LEU A 28 -0.06 -3.48 -5.46
N LYS A 29 0.67 -2.86 -6.39
CA LYS A 29 1.46 -3.57 -7.42
C LYS A 29 2.81 -2.92 -7.63
N LEU A 30 3.83 -3.70 -7.96
CA LEU A 30 5.08 -3.16 -8.49
C LEU A 30 4.93 -2.97 -9.99
N ASP A 31 5.27 -1.79 -10.47
CA ASP A 31 5.39 -1.53 -11.90
C ASP A 31 6.57 -2.36 -12.47
N PRO A 32 6.35 -3.16 -13.53
CA PRO A 32 7.36 -4.09 -14.04
C PRO A 32 8.55 -3.41 -14.71
N THR A 33 8.42 -2.14 -15.08
CA THR A 33 9.49 -1.38 -15.76
C THR A 33 10.30 -0.56 -14.76
N THR A 34 9.63 0.15 -13.88
CA THR A 34 10.23 1.11 -12.94
C THR A 34 10.51 0.51 -11.57
N HIS A 35 9.98 -0.67 -11.26
CA HIS A 35 10.03 -1.31 -9.94
C HIS A 35 9.48 -0.42 -8.82
N LYS A 36 8.63 0.57 -9.15
CA LYS A 36 7.98 1.42 -8.17
C LYS A 36 6.65 0.83 -7.73
N LEU A 37 6.35 1.00 -6.45
CA LEU A 37 5.05 0.64 -5.89
C LEU A 37 3.97 1.59 -6.42
N THR A 38 2.92 1.00 -6.97
CA THR A 38 1.69 1.66 -7.43
C THR A 38 0.53 1.25 -6.53
N PHE A 39 -0.43 2.16 -6.35
CA PHE A 39 -1.59 1.93 -5.50
C PHE A 39 -2.90 2.37 -6.18
N GLU A 40 -3.71 1.39 -6.57
CA GLU A 40 -5.03 1.55 -7.18
C GLU A 40 -6.10 1.63 -6.09
N ARG A 41 -6.35 2.85 -5.62
CA ARG A 41 -7.18 3.14 -4.44
C ARG A 41 -8.62 2.63 -4.61
N SER A 42 -9.15 2.64 -5.83
CA SER A 42 -10.49 2.16 -6.18
C SER A 42 -10.71 0.67 -5.88
N ARG A 43 -9.63 -0.13 -5.84
CA ARG A 43 -9.66 -1.58 -5.54
C ARG A 43 -9.36 -1.90 -4.08
N CYS A 44 -9.01 -0.91 -3.27
CA CYS A 44 -8.69 -1.12 -1.87
C CYS A 44 -9.97 -1.36 -1.07
N ILE A 45 -10.03 -2.48 -0.35
CA ILE A 45 -11.17 -2.84 0.52
C ILE A 45 -10.91 -2.54 1.99
N MET A 46 -9.86 -1.78 2.31
CA MET A 46 -9.48 -1.45 3.70
C MET A 46 -9.32 -2.69 4.60
N CYS A 47 -8.70 -3.77 4.10
CA CYS A 47 -8.43 -4.96 4.92
C CYS A 47 -7.22 -4.82 5.86
N GLU A 48 -6.46 -3.73 5.73
CA GLU A 48 -5.33 -3.34 6.58
C GLU A 48 -4.14 -4.33 6.64
N GLN A 49 -4.16 -5.44 5.89
CA GLN A 49 -3.05 -6.42 5.86
C GLN A 49 -1.71 -5.84 5.41
N CYS A 50 -1.73 -4.76 4.63
CA CYS A 50 -0.52 -4.09 4.18
C CYS A 50 0.22 -3.34 5.31
N LEU A 51 -0.48 -2.93 6.39
CA LEU A 51 0.12 -2.20 7.51
C LEU A 51 1.22 -3.02 8.21
N PRO A 52 0.94 -4.21 8.79
CA PRO A 52 1.96 -5.00 9.46
C PRO A 52 3.00 -5.58 8.49
N SER A 53 2.69 -5.68 7.20
CA SER A 53 3.62 -6.18 6.18
C SER A 53 4.72 -5.18 5.81
N CYS A 54 4.58 -3.90 6.17
CA CYS A 54 5.51 -2.86 5.78
C CYS A 54 6.64 -2.73 6.82
N PRO A 55 7.85 -3.24 6.57
CA PRO A 55 8.93 -3.23 7.56
C PRO A 55 9.45 -1.82 7.87
N VAL A 56 9.27 -0.89 6.93
CA VAL A 56 9.68 0.53 7.06
C VAL A 56 8.53 1.43 7.50
N GLN A 57 7.38 0.87 7.87
CA GLN A 57 6.21 1.59 8.38
C GLN A 57 5.73 2.74 7.47
N ALA A 58 5.92 2.61 6.15
CA ALA A 58 5.51 3.60 5.17
C ALA A 58 4.01 3.57 4.83
N ILE A 59 3.25 2.64 5.41
CA ILE A 59 1.80 2.46 5.15
C ILE A 59 1.03 2.73 6.44
N SER A 60 0.04 3.62 6.37
CA SER A 60 -0.81 4.02 7.49
C SER A 60 -2.26 4.24 7.04
N THR A 61 -3.13 4.64 7.98
CA THR A 61 -4.48 5.11 7.71
C THR A 61 -4.60 6.61 8.00
N ASN A 62 -5.50 7.32 7.32
CA ASN A 62 -5.79 8.74 7.55
C ASN A 62 -6.79 8.95 8.70
N LEU A 63 -6.39 8.60 9.92
CA LEU A 63 -7.14 8.90 11.15
C LEU A 63 -6.47 9.99 11.97
#